data_AF-A0A2N0VHT8-F1
#
_entry.id   AF-A0A2N0VHT8-F1
#
_cell.length_a   1.000
_cell.length_b   1.000
_cell.length_c   1.000
_cell.angle_alpha   90.00
_cell.angle_beta   90.00
_cell.angle_gamma   90.00
#
_symmetry.space_group_name_H-M   'P 1'
#
loop_
_entity.id
_entity.type
_entity.pdbx_description
1 polymer ?
#
loop_
_entity_poly.entity_id
_entity_poly.type
_entity_poly.pdbx_seq_one_letter_code
_entity_poly.pdbx_strand_id
1 'polypeptide(L)'
;MKRISNKLTVGKEHHGLDLYCSVKLDGEEIQRFRSRSFLGSFAWMLQSLMHGGNTVKIGHKSRYSAAKNSNQIGSSAYDITSSNGGTPLNIRVSSNSLLENFVNKDDEYPNYIIICGAPEFNGIYHGVKTGSYNVDLYHLDGTPVDGSIGTAVGGKCMPNIGFVTRSLRYTGSNEPGPFMAYAYQNWKVIVGRSNKPVQVDDIYLWDRIMHGSGDGLLAHGTVSVSPLTTDKPTSRFTISQPFTNAGTTPIDVNEIGISCSFADNGYSNGQGYAIVRDTLDTPVSIPVGKTLSVDYELIVRLSPDTQDTDTDGTNSGFLQMFMNRIRLLANSDNYGYANFLNCASSPGLGHMVDNSGLNPSLFGIKLGDNNQFTSMTDEKLNINDITRNGFDHGDQDGQLYHYGTDISLVNYDFQSNKATFSIKRIFENKGSVATDVKEIGLFGNINTSTNFSALSPALLARTALGPADQFTINPGEFVQVEYVVEVIA
;
A
#
# COMPACT_ATOMS: atom_id res chain seq x y z
N MET A 1 21.42 2.70 22.90
CA MET A 1 20.24 3.44 22.41
C MET A 1 19.01 2.58 22.64
N LYS A 2 18.04 3.07 23.41
CA LYS A 2 16.78 2.39 23.70
C LYS A 2 15.91 2.33 22.45
N ARG A 3 15.11 1.27 22.27
CA ARG A 3 14.21 1.08 21.12
C ARG A 3 12.78 0.83 21.61
N ILE A 4 11.82 1.58 21.09
CA ILE A 4 10.39 1.47 21.36
C ILE A 4 9.67 1.15 20.05
N SER A 5 8.77 0.17 20.05
CA SER A 5 8.08 -0.31 18.84
C SER A 5 6.58 -0.39 19.07
N ASN A 6 5.80 0.17 18.16
CA ASN A 6 4.34 0.15 18.17
C ASN A 6 3.82 -0.47 16.88
N LYS A 7 2.78 -1.30 16.99
CA LYS A 7 2.21 -1.97 15.82
C LYS A 7 0.96 -1.26 15.32
N LEU A 8 0.85 -1.13 14.01
CA LEU A 8 -0.36 -0.76 13.29
C LEU A 8 -0.72 -1.92 12.37
N THR A 9 -1.80 -2.63 12.70
CA THR A 9 -2.17 -3.83 11.95
C THR A 9 -3.21 -3.49 10.88
N VAL A 10 -3.11 -4.19 9.75
CA VAL A 10 -4.02 -4.13 8.60
C VAL A 10 -4.41 -5.57 8.27
N GLY A 11 -5.71 -5.85 8.20
CA GLY A 11 -6.22 -7.20 7.98
C GLY A 11 -6.29 -8.05 9.25
N LYS A 12 -6.34 -7.44 10.44
CA LYS A 12 -6.63 -8.14 11.71
C LYS A 12 -7.88 -7.59 12.38
N GLU A 13 -8.74 -8.50 12.83
CA GLU A 13 -10.01 -8.15 13.47
C GLU A 13 -9.77 -7.31 14.73
N HIS A 14 -10.52 -6.22 14.90
CA HIS A 14 -10.41 -5.32 16.07
C HIS A 14 -9.01 -4.73 16.34
N HIS A 15 -8.11 -4.74 15.34
CA HIS A 15 -6.76 -4.22 15.47
C HIS A 15 -6.38 -3.39 14.23
N GLY A 16 -6.70 -2.09 14.24
CA GLY A 16 -6.30 -1.17 13.16
C GLY A 16 -7.26 -1.19 11.97
N LEU A 17 -6.76 -1.35 10.75
CA LEU A 17 -7.56 -1.36 9.50
C LEU A 17 -8.04 -2.78 9.21
N ASP A 18 -9.33 -2.92 8.95
CA ASP A 18 -9.98 -4.19 8.64
C ASP A 18 -10.99 -4.03 7.49
N LEU A 19 -11.49 -5.15 6.99
CA LEU A 19 -12.34 -5.19 5.80
C LEU A 19 -13.42 -6.26 5.90
N TYR A 20 -14.65 -5.92 5.52
CA TYR A 20 -15.76 -6.86 5.40
C TYR A 20 -16.30 -6.84 3.98
N CYS A 21 -16.63 -8.02 3.45
CA CYS A 21 -17.28 -8.16 2.17
C CYS A 21 -18.71 -8.64 2.35
N SER A 22 -19.66 -7.95 1.73
CA SER A 22 -21.03 -8.42 1.53
C SER A 22 -21.24 -8.72 0.05
N VAL A 23 -21.77 -9.90 -0.24
CA VAL A 23 -22.11 -10.36 -1.59
C VAL A 23 -23.62 -10.50 -1.69
N LYS A 24 -24.21 -9.86 -2.69
CA LYS A 24 -25.66 -9.78 -2.89
C LYS A 24 -26.05 -10.24 -4.28
N LEU A 25 -27.09 -11.06 -4.40
CA LEU A 25 -27.66 -11.47 -5.69
C LEU A 25 -29.04 -10.84 -5.84
N ASP A 26 -29.24 -10.04 -6.89
CA ASP A 26 -30.47 -9.25 -7.12
C ASP A 26 -30.90 -8.40 -5.91
N GLY A 27 -29.92 -7.93 -5.13
CA GLY A 27 -30.13 -7.09 -3.95
C GLY A 27 -30.30 -7.86 -2.63
N GLU A 28 -30.45 -9.18 -2.66
CA GLU A 28 -30.50 -10.02 -1.46
C GLU A 28 -29.08 -10.40 -1.02
N GLU A 29 -28.72 -10.14 0.24
CA GLU A 29 -27.42 -10.56 0.80
C GLU A 29 -27.39 -12.07 0.98
N ILE A 30 -26.53 -12.73 0.18
CA ILE A 30 -26.36 -14.19 0.20
C ILE A 30 -25.16 -14.60 1.05
N GLN A 31 -24.20 -13.69 1.25
CA GLN A 31 -23.01 -13.94 2.05
C GLN A 31 -22.46 -12.63 2.59
N ARG A 32 -22.03 -12.63 3.85
CA ARG A 32 -21.19 -11.58 4.43
C ARG A 32 -20.07 -12.23 5.22
N PHE A 33 -18.85 -11.78 5.01
CA PHE A 33 -17.68 -12.31 5.69
C PHE A 33 -16.64 -11.21 5.93
N ARG A 34 -15.80 -11.43 6.93
CA ARG A 34 -14.60 -10.62 7.11
C ARG A 34 -13.60 -11.01 6.01
N SER A 35 -13.18 -10.03 5.22
CA SER A 35 -12.15 -10.25 4.19
C SER A 35 -10.88 -10.72 4.88
N ARG A 36 -10.28 -11.77 4.35
CA ARG A 36 -9.15 -12.44 4.99
C ARG A 36 -7.82 -11.80 4.59
N SER A 37 -7.80 -11.00 3.51
CA SER A 37 -6.53 -10.70 2.86
C SER A 37 -6.37 -9.27 2.34
N PHE A 38 -5.58 -8.47 3.03
CA PHE A 38 -4.88 -7.35 2.39
C PHE A 38 -3.58 -7.88 1.80
N LEU A 39 -3.34 -7.60 0.52
CA LEU A 39 -2.16 -8.09 -0.19
C LEU A 39 -0.94 -7.23 0.14
N GLY A 40 0.27 -7.77 -0.05
CA GLY A 40 1.52 -7.03 0.14
C GLY A 40 1.66 -5.83 -0.80
N SER A 41 0.95 -5.83 -1.93
CA SER A 41 0.78 -4.65 -2.78
C SER A 41 0.15 -3.45 -2.04
N PHE A 42 -0.75 -3.69 -1.07
CA PHE A 42 -1.29 -2.65 -0.19
C PHE A 42 -0.20 -2.10 0.74
N ALA A 43 0.63 -2.98 1.32
CA ALA A 43 1.76 -2.58 2.15
C ALA A 43 2.74 -1.69 1.36
N TRP A 44 3.06 -2.09 0.13
CA TRP A 44 3.92 -1.33 -0.78
C TRP A 44 3.33 0.01 -1.17
N MET A 45 2.04 0.04 -1.51
CA MET A 45 1.31 1.28 -1.80
C MET A 45 1.41 2.23 -0.61
N LEU A 46 1.11 1.74 0.58
CA LEU A 46 1.11 2.57 1.77
C LEU A 46 2.51 3.06 2.13
N GLN A 47 3.52 2.20 2.07
CA GLN A 47 4.92 2.55 2.26
C GLN A 47 5.36 3.63 1.25
N SER A 48 4.98 3.48 -0.02
CA SER A 48 5.31 4.42 -1.10
C SER A 48 4.67 5.80 -0.88
N LEU A 49 3.43 5.84 -0.39
CA LEU A 49 2.73 7.08 -0.02
C LEU A 49 3.41 7.74 1.19
N MET A 50 3.76 6.94 2.21
CA MET A 50 4.38 7.43 3.45
C MET A 50 5.83 7.89 3.31
N HIS A 51 6.60 7.37 2.35
CA HIS A 51 8.00 7.79 2.15
C HIS A 51 8.13 9.16 1.46
N GLY A 52 7.18 9.57 0.63
CA GLY A 52 7.29 10.83 -0.12
C GLY A 52 8.47 10.91 -1.09
N GLY A 53 8.52 11.97 -1.91
CA GLY A 53 9.67 12.27 -2.77
C GLY A 53 9.90 11.34 -3.98
N ASN A 54 11.05 11.51 -4.64
CA ASN A 54 11.44 10.82 -5.89
C ASN A 54 12.14 9.47 -5.66
N THR A 55 12.13 8.92 -4.45
CA THR A 55 12.69 7.59 -4.15
C THR A 55 11.80 6.48 -4.69
N VAL A 56 12.35 5.27 -4.74
CA VAL A 56 11.77 4.04 -5.32
C VAL A 56 10.28 3.91 -5.04
N LYS A 57 9.49 3.99 -6.09
CA LYS A 57 8.05 3.78 -6.04
C LYS A 57 7.71 2.83 -7.18
N ILE A 58 6.76 1.93 -6.97
CA ILE A 58 6.10 1.25 -8.09
C ILE A 58 5.39 2.36 -8.85
N GLY A 59 5.98 2.73 -9.99
CA GLY A 59 5.54 3.87 -10.74
C GLY A 59 5.80 3.64 -12.20
N HIS A 60 4.70 3.47 -12.94
CA HIS A 60 4.66 3.46 -14.39
C HIS A 60 5.24 4.79 -14.91
N LYS A 61 6.42 4.73 -15.53
CA LYS A 61 7.01 5.90 -16.18
C LYS A 61 6.61 5.89 -17.66
N SER A 62 5.33 6.12 -17.96
CA SER A 62 4.97 6.53 -19.33
C SER A 62 5.54 7.93 -19.56
N ARG A 63 6.62 8.02 -20.33
CA ARG A 63 6.92 9.29 -21.00
C ARG A 63 5.80 9.54 -22.01
N TYR A 64 4.79 10.31 -21.62
CA TYR A 64 3.87 10.95 -22.56
C TYR A 64 4.63 12.10 -23.23
N SER A 65 5.54 11.76 -24.14
CA SER A 65 6.11 12.74 -25.07
C SER A 65 5.10 12.92 -26.19
N ALA A 66 4.49 14.10 -26.28
CA ALA A 66 3.64 14.51 -27.40
C ALA A 66 4.38 14.56 -28.76
N ALA A 67 5.67 14.21 -28.79
CA ALA A 67 6.45 14.06 -29.99
C ALA A 67 6.59 12.57 -30.35
N LYS A 68 5.83 12.13 -31.37
CA LYS A 68 6.11 11.13 -32.41
C LYS A 68 7.20 10.06 -32.17
N ASN A 69 7.26 9.43 -30.99
CA ASN A 69 7.94 8.16 -30.74
C ASN A 69 7.19 7.50 -29.58
N SER A 70 6.11 6.81 -29.93
CA SER A 70 5.21 6.12 -29.03
C SER A 70 5.93 4.99 -28.29
N ASN A 71 6.62 5.32 -27.21
CA ASN A 71 6.97 4.36 -26.17
C ASN A 71 5.76 4.22 -25.24
N GLN A 72 4.69 3.61 -25.75
CA GLN A 72 3.75 2.90 -24.89
C GLN A 72 4.57 1.80 -24.20
N ILE A 73 4.83 1.93 -22.90
CA ILE A 73 5.43 0.86 -22.11
C ILE A 73 4.33 -0.13 -21.74
N GLY A 74 3.70 -0.70 -22.77
CA GLY A 74 3.14 -2.05 -22.77
C GLY A 74 4.16 -2.98 -23.42
N SER A 75 5.42 -2.88 -23.00
CA SER A 75 6.55 -3.54 -23.66
C SER A 75 6.64 -4.99 -23.18
N SER A 76 5.68 -5.79 -23.65
CA SER A 76 5.78 -7.22 -23.94
C SER A 76 7.10 -7.90 -23.56
N ALA A 77 7.09 -8.74 -22.53
CA ALA A 77 7.91 -9.94 -22.58
C ALA A 77 7.34 -10.79 -23.71
N TYR A 78 8.18 -11.13 -24.68
CA TYR A 78 7.69 -11.85 -25.85
C TYR A 78 7.60 -13.35 -25.60
N ASP A 79 8.48 -13.91 -24.77
CA ASP A 79 8.56 -15.37 -24.63
C ASP A 79 9.09 -15.75 -23.24
N ILE A 80 8.41 -16.70 -22.59
CA ILE A 80 9.04 -17.58 -21.59
C ILE A 80 9.98 -18.48 -22.41
N THR A 81 11.28 -18.21 -22.34
CA THR A 81 12.26 -18.64 -23.34
C THR A 81 12.83 -20.02 -23.10
N SER A 82 12.82 -20.51 -21.86
CA SER A 82 13.27 -21.87 -21.56
C SER A 82 12.84 -22.29 -20.16
N SER A 83 12.39 -23.54 -20.05
CA SER A 83 12.27 -24.23 -18.79
C SER A 83 12.80 -25.65 -18.92
N ASN A 84 13.99 -25.88 -18.38
CA ASN A 84 14.43 -27.22 -18.05
C ASN A 84 14.34 -27.32 -16.52
N GLY A 85 13.73 -28.39 -15.99
CA GLY A 85 13.62 -28.59 -14.54
C GLY A 85 14.99 -28.40 -13.87
N GLY A 86 15.09 -27.46 -12.94
CA GLY A 86 16.35 -27.11 -12.25
C GLY A 86 16.99 -25.78 -12.67
N THR A 87 16.44 -25.03 -13.64
CA THR A 87 16.82 -23.64 -13.92
C THR A 87 15.69 -22.66 -13.62
N PRO A 88 15.97 -21.45 -13.12
CA PRO A 88 14.95 -20.43 -12.91
C PRO A 88 14.19 -20.12 -14.21
N LEU A 89 12.92 -19.76 -14.08
CA LEU A 89 12.10 -19.28 -15.19
C LEU A 89 12.77 -18.10 -15.88
N ASN A 90 13.18 -18.28 -17.13
CA ASN A 90 13.80 -17.23 -17.92
C ASN A 90 12.73 -16.50 -18.74
N ILE A 91 12.68 -15.18 -18.59
CA ILE A 91 11.83 -14.32 -19.40
C ILE A 91 12.66 -13.42 -20.30
N ARG A 92 12.19 -13.23 -21.54
CA ARG A 92 12.78 -12.30 -22.48
C ARG A 92 12.00 -10.99 -22.55
N VAL A 93 12.65 -9.88 -22.21
CA VAL A 93 12.08 -8.54 -22.33
C VAL A 93 12.31 -7.94 -23.72
N SER A 94 11.44 -7.02 -24.12
CA SER A 94 11.47 -6.36 -25.43
C SER A 94 12.59 -5.33 -25.62
N SER A 95 13.20 -4.83 -24.54
CA SER A 95 14.31 -3.86 -24.63
C SER A 95 15.38 -4.06 -23.56
N ASN A 96 16.64 -4.16 -23.97
CA ASN A 96 17.80 -4.21 -23.08
C ASN A 96 17.94 -2.93 -22.23
N SER A 97 17.46 -1.78 -22.72
CA SER A 97 17.52 -0.51 -21.97
C SER A 97 16.76 -0.57 -20.64
N LEU A 98 15.80 -1.49 -20.51
CA LEU A 98 15.09 -1.77 -19.26
C LEU A 98 15.97 -2.54 -18.26
N LEU A 99 16.91 -3.36 -18.77
CA LEU A 99 17.78 -4.24 -17.99
C LEU A 99 19.20 -3.69 -17.80
N GLU A 100 19.66 -2.68 -18.53
CA GLU A 100 20.95 -1.98 -18.27
C GLU A 100 21.09 -1.53 -16.81
N ASN A 101 19.93 -1.36 -16.22
CA ASN A 101 19.64 -0.88 -14.92
C ASN A 101 19.80 -1.99 -13.85
N PHE A 102 19.68 -3.26 -14.20
CA PHE A 102 19.78 -4.41 -13.27
C PHE A 102 21.24 -4.70 -12.87
N VAL A 103 22.21 -4.28 -13.68
CA VAL A 103 23.61 -4.74 -13.57
C VAL A 103 24.30 -4.12 -12.35
N ASN A 104 24.87 -4.96 -11.48
CA ASN A 104 25.68 -4.61 -10.31
C ASN A 104 24.93 -3.81 -9.22
N LYS A 105 23.62 -4.00 -9.08
CA LYS A 105 22.80 -3.27 -8.09
C LYS A 105 21.91 -4.15 -7.21
N ASP A 106 21.92 -5.46 -7.38
CA ASP A 106 21.10 -6.38 -6.57
C ASP A 106 21.35 -6.18 -5.06
N ASP A 107 22.59 -5.86 -4.67
CA ASP A 107 22.98 -5.62 -3.27
C ASP A 107 22.46 -4.28 -2.71
N GLU A 108 22.21 -3.28 -3.56
CA GLU A 108 21.76 -1.93 -3.14
C GLU A 108 20.23 -1.79 -3.29
N TYR A 109 19.66 -2.39 -4.34
CA TYR A 109 18.23 -2.40 -4.62
C TYR A 109 17.80 -3.66 -5.37
N PRO A 110 17.00 -4.55 -4.75
CA PRO A 110 16.51 -5.75 -5.42
C PRO A 110 15.67 -5.39 -6.66
N ASN A 111 15.97 -6.06 -7.77
CA ASN A 111 15.25 -5.88 -9.03
C ASN A 111 13.94 -6.67 -8.98
N TYR A 112 12.82 -6.01 -8.72
CA TYR A 112 11.52 -6.68 -8.71
C TYR A 112 10.88 -6.74 -10.10
N ILE A 113 10.30 -7.88 -10.44
CA ILE A 113 9.53 -8.14 -11.65
C ILE A 113 8.12 -8.56 -11.24
N ILE A 114 7.16 -7.91 -11.86
CA ILE A 114 5.74 -8.11 -11.62
C ILE A 114 5.19 -8.85 -12.83
N ILE A 115 4.58 -10.02 -12.62
CA ILE A 115 3.91 -10.77 -13.67
C ILE A 115 2.42 -10.82 -13.35
N CYS A 116 1.59 -10.29 -14.24
CA CYS A 116 0.14 -10.39 -14.17
C CYS A 116 -0.42 -10.97 -15.47
N GLY A 117 -1.64 -11.51 -15.42
CA GLY A 117 -2.32 -12.08 -16.59
C GLY A 117 -1.72 -13.41 -17.11
N ALA A 118 -0.71 -13.95 -16.43
CA ALA A 118 -0.26 -15.32 -16.55
C ALA A 118 -0.63 -16.01 -15.24
N PRO A 119 -1.80 -16.67 -15.13
CA PRO A 119 -2.33 -17.16 -13.87
C PRO A 119 -1.23 -17.85 -13.06
N GLU A 120 -0.60 -18.89 -13.60
CA GLU A 120 0.45 -19.71 -12.97
C GLU A 120 1.67 -18.96 -12.42
N PHE A 121 1.91 -17.74 -12.89
CA PHE A 121 3.04 -16.91 -12.48
C PHE A 121 2.57 -15.52 -12.00
N ASN A 122 1.33 -15.40 -11.55
CA ASN A 122 0.84 -14.12 -11.03
C ASN A 122 1.56 -13.79 -9.71
N GLY A 123 2.33 -12.71 -9.67
CA GLY A 123 3.06 -12.34 -8.46
C GLY A 123 4.21 -11.36 -8.65
N ILE A 124 4.98 -11.17 -7.58
CA ILE A 124 6.20 -10.36 -7.54
C ILE A 124 7.41 -11.28 -7.38
N TYR A 125 8.41 -11.08 -8.23
CA TYR A 125 9.61 -11.90 -8.33
C TYR A 125 10.86 -11.04 -8.24
N HIS A 126 11.96 -11.61 -7.80
CA HIS A 126 13.29 -11.05 -7.99
C HIS A 126 13.81 -11.44 -9.38
N GLY A 127 14.27 -10.47 -10.14
CA GLY A 127 14.77 -10.65 -11.49
C GLY A 127 16.28 -10.49 -11.56
N VAL A 128 17.00 -11.52 -11.98
CA VAL A 128 18.45 -11.49 -12.20
C VAL A 128 18.76 -11.45 -13.69
N LYS A 129 19.44 -10.40 -14.15
CA LYS A 129 19.79 -10.28 -15.56
C LYS A 129 20.80 -11.36 -15.98
N THR A 130 20.43 -12.22 -16.92
CA THR A 130 21.29 -13.31 -17.44
C THR A 130 21.75 -13.10 -18.89
N GLY A 131 21.24 -12.07 -19.56
CA GLY A 131 21.68 -11.68 -20.90
C GLY A 131 21.18 -10.31 -21.32
N SER A 132 21.44 -9.91 -22.57
CA SER A 132 21.02 -8.59 -23.09
C SER A 132 19.51 -8.38 -23.05
N TYR A 133 18.71 -9.45 -23.09
CA TYR A 133 17.25 -9.36 -23.06
C TYR A 133 16.62 -10.34 -22.09
N ASN A 134 17.42 -11.06 -21.31
CA ASN A 134 16.95 -12.20 -20.53
C ASN A 134 17.08 -11.91 -19.04
N VAL A 135 16.05 -12.31 -18.30
CA VAL A 135 16.00 -12.22 -16.85
C VAL A 135 15.54 -13.56 -16.29
N ASP A 136 16.31 -14.08 -15.34
CA ASP A 136 15.93 -15.23 -14.54
C ASP A 136 15.06 -14.75 -13.37
N LEU A 137 13.97 -15.46 -13.13
CA LEU A 137 13.03 -15.14 -12.06
C LEU A 137 13.25 -16.02 -10.85
N TYR A 138 13.29 -15.37 -9.70
CA TYR A 138 13.38 -15.96 -8.38
C TYR A 138 12.19 -15.49 -7.56
N HIS A 139 11.69 -16.32 -6.66
CA HIS A 139 10.82 -15.88 -5.59
C HIS A 139 11.55 -14.86 -4.71
N LEU A 140 10.81 -14.06 -3.92
CA LEU A 140 11.44 -13.02 -3.10
C LEU A 140 12.33 -13.57 -1.98
N ASP A 141 12.19 -14.85 -1.66
CA ASP A 141 13.08 -15.58 -0.74
C ASP A 141 14.39 -16.06 -1.42
N GLY A 142 14.56 -15.79 -2.71
CA GLY A 142 15.72 -16.17 -3.51
C GLY A 142 15.66 -17.57 -4.12
N THR A 143 14.59 -18.33 -3.91
CA THR A 143 14.42 -19.63 -4.57
C THR A 143 14.06 -19.45 -6.05
N PRO A 144 14.53 -20.31 -6.97
CA PRO A 144 14.24 -20.17 -8.39
C PRO A 144 12.75 -20.43 -8.66
N VAL A 145 12.12 -19.59 -9.51
CA VAL A 145 10.77 -19.87 -9.98
C VAL A 145 10.84 -21.06 -10.93
N ASP A 146 10.12 -22.13 -10.61
CA ASP A 146 10.12 -23.32 -11.46
C ASP A 146 9.43 -23.03 -12.80
N GLY A 147 10.19 -23.17 -13.87
CA GLY A 147 9.66 -23.03 -15.23
C GLY A 147 8.98 -24.29 -15.76
N SER A 148 9.01 -25.43 -15.06
CA SER A 148 8.61 -26.77 -15.56
C SER A 148 7.14 -26.92 -15.99
N ILE A 149 6.38 -25.82 -16.00
CA ILE A 149 4.96 -25.83 -16.31
C ILE A 149 4.73 -25.99 -17.83
N GLY A 150 4.07 -27.09 -18.18
CA GLY A 150 3.58 -27.37 -19.51
C GLY A 150 2.66 -26.26 -20.05
N THR A 151 2.52 -26.19 -21.37
CA THR A 151 1.76 -25.20 -22.16
C THR A 151 2.16 -23.71 -22.06
N ALA A 152 3.08 -23.32 -21.16
CA ALA A 152 3.63 -21.95 -21.14
C ALA A 152 4.64 -21.66 -22.27
N VAL A 153 5.10 -22.68 -23.00
CA VAL A 153 5.93 -22.51 -24.21
C VAL A 153 5.04 -22.00 -25.35
N GLY A 154 5.19 -20.71 -25.71
CA GLY A 154 4.38 -20.04 -26.74
C GLY A 154 3.09 -19.39 -26.23
N GLY A 155 2.83 -19.43 -24.92
CA GLY A 155 1.76 -18.66 -24.29
C GLY A 155 2.10 -17.18 -24.32
N LYS A 156 1.30 -16.37 -25.03
CA LYS A 156 1.38 -14.91 -24.93
C LYS A 156 1.02 -14.53 -23.49
N CYS A 157 2.00 -14.21 -22.67
CA CYS A 157 1.77 -13.36 -21.50
C CYS A 157 1.15 -12.08 -22.04
N MET A 158 -0.17 -11.91 -21.90
CA MET A 158 -0.86 -10.72 -22.39
C MET A 158 -0.31 -9.52 -21.60
N PRO A 159 0.52 -8.67 -22.20
CA PRO A 159 1.13 -7.57 -21.50
C PRO A 159 0.18 -6.40 -21.61
N ASN A 160 -0.91 -6.44 -20.83
CA ASN A 160 -1.26 -5.23 -20.08
C ASN A 160 -0.46 -5.19 -18.78
N ILE A 161 0.79 -5.65 -18.88
CA ILE A 161 1.80 -5.82 -17.85
C ILE A 161 2.59 -4.51 -17.87
N GLY A 162 2.37 -3.70 -16.84
CA GLY A 162 3.36 -2.71 -16.45
C GLY A 162 4.61 -3.45 -15.99
N PHE A 163 5.57 -3.64 -16.88
CA PHE A 163 6.95 -3.94 -16.48
C PHE A 163 7.45 -2.75 -15.66
N VAL A 164 7.50 -2.88 -14.34
CA VAL A 164 8.23 -1.94 -13.50
C VAL A 164 9.64 -2.47 -13.30
N THR A 165 10.43 -2.43 -14.38
CA THR A 165 11.89 -2.50 -14.26
C THR A 165 12.34 -1.14 -13.71
N ARG A 166 12.54 -1.02 -12.40
CA ARG A 166 13.21 0.15 -11.83
C ARG A 166 14.51 -0.26 -11.17
N SER A 167 15.58 -0.14 -11.94
CA SER A 167 16.82 0.34 -11.35
C SER A 167 16.67 1.78 -10.98
N LEU A 168 17.19 2.04 -9.81
CA LEU A 168 17.14 3.32 -9.18
C LEU A 168 18.42 4.05 -9.51
N ARG A 169 18.35 4.85 -10.57
CA ARG A 169 18.98 6.18 -10.60
C ARG A 169 18.07 7.12 -11.37
N TYR A 170 17.52 8.10 -10.65
CA TYR A 170 17.13 9.34 -11.28
C TYR A 170 18.33 10.29 -11.17
N THR A 171 19.16 10.36 -12.20
CA THR A 171 20.01 11.53 -12.42
C THR A 171 19.09 12.71 -12.67
N GLY A 172 19.20 13.75 -11.85
CA GLY A 172 18.31 14.91 -11.79
C GLY A 172 17.81 15.37 -13.16
N SER A 173 16.50 15.29 -13.34
CA SER A 173 15.79 16.16 -14.28
C SER A 173 14.83 16.98 -13.45
N ASN A 174 14.86 18.30 -13.66
CA ASN A 174 14.03 19.29 -12.97
C ASN A 174 12.55 19.24 -13.41
N GLU A 175 12.05 18.07 -13.78
CA GLU A 175 10.70 17.85 -14.28
C GLU A 175 9.89 17.22 -13.13
N PRO A 176 9.01 17.99 -12.47
CA PRO A 176 8.17 17.51 -11.37
C PRO A 176 7.10 16.58 -11.95
N GLY A 177 7.39 15.28 -12.00
CA GLY A 177 6.45 14.29 -12.50
C GLY A 177 5.45 13.87 -11.41
N PRO A 178 4.14 14.19 -11.52
CA PRO A 178 3.12 13.85 -10.51
C PRO A 178 2.77 12.34 -10.42
N PHE A 179 3.43 11.48 -11.21
CA PHE A 179 2.99 10.16 -11.68
C PHE A 179 2.77 9.01 -10.66
N MET A 180 2.84 9.24 -9.35
CA MET A 180 2.89 8.16 -8.35
C MET A 180 1.55 7.88 -7.64
N ALA A 181 0.76 8.91 -7.32
CA ALA A 181 -0.61 8.72 -6.83
C ALA A 181 -1.52 8.09 -7.89
N TYR A 182 -1.14 8.21 -9.17
CA TYR A 182 -1.84 7.68 -10.33
C TYR A 182 -2.00 6.16 -10.35
N ALA A 183 -1.13 5.43 -9.66
CA ALA A 183 -1.14 3.95 -9.63
C ALA A 183 -2.00 3.38 -8.50
N TYR A 184 -2.42 4.23 -7.56
CA TYR A 184 -3.04 3.83 -6.29
C TYR A 184 -4.44 4.41 -6.09
N GLN A 185 -4.98 5.01 -7.15
CA GLN A 185 -6.29 5.64 -7.18
C GLN A 185 -7.34 4.74 -7.83
N ASN A 186 -8.60 5.19 -7.81
CA ASN A 186 -9.70 4.58 -8.55
C ASN A 186 -9.84 3.10 -8.25
N TRP A 187 -10.17 2.82 -6.99
CA TRP A 187 -10.31 1.45 -6.55
C TRP A 187 -11.58 0.86 -7.17
N LYS A 188 -11.45 -0.32 -7.77
CA LYS A 188 -12.53 -1.05 -8.41
C LYS A 188 -12.65 -2.42 -7.79
N VAL A 189 -13.88 -2.87 -7.60
CA VAL A 189 -14.12 -4.25 -7.23
C VAL A 189 -13.88 -5.12 -8.46
N ILE A 190 -13.30 -6.29 -8.24
CA ILE A 190 -13.05 -7.27 -9.29
C ILE A 190 -13.52 -8.64 -8.84
N VAL A 191 -13.93 -9.47 -9.79
CA VAL A 191 -14.43 -10.82 -9.56
C VAL A 191 -13.73 -11.79 -10.50
N GLY A 192 -13.57 -13.05 -10.07
CA GLY A 192 -12.84 -14.07 -10.79
C GLY A 192 -13.33 -15.49 -10.48
N ARG A 193 -12.77 -16.47 -11.18
CA ARG A 193 -13.17 -17.89 -11.10
C ARG A 193 -12.14 -18.77 -10.41
N SER A 194 -10.97 -18.26 -10.04
CA SER A 194 -9.98 -19.10 -9.37
C SER A 194 -10.38 -19.40 -7.94
N ASN A 195 -10.03 -20.61 -7.49
CA ASN A 195 -10.12 -21.04 -6.10
C ASN A 195 -8.73 -21.16 -5.44
N LYS A 196 -7.68 -20.63 -6.09
CA LYS A 196 -6.33 -20.69 -5.54
C LYS A 196 -6.26 -19.92 -4.22
N PRO A 197 -5.61 -20.47 -3.17
CA PRO A 197 -5.41 -19.77 -1.91
C PRO A 197 -4.80 -18.38 -2.12
N VAL A 198 -5.16 -17.45 -1.24
CA VAL A 198 -4.59 -16.10 -1.27
C VAL A 198 -3.16 -16.13 -0.74
N GLN A 199 -2.26 -15.46 -1.43
CA GLN A 199 -0.87 -15.28 -1.03
C GLN A 199 -0.54 -13.79 -0.93
N VAL A 200 0.32 -13.41 0.01
CA VAL A 200 0.67 -12.01 0.27
C VAL A 200 1.34 -11.32 -0.91
N ASP A 201 1.95 -12.07 -1.82
CA ASP A 201 2.55 -11.57 -3.05
C ASP A 201 1.63 -11.65 -4.27
N ASP A 202 0.36 -12.04 -4.10
CA ASP A 202 -0.65 -11.85 -5.13
C ASP A 202 -0.73 -10.36 -5.49
N ILE A 203 -0.76 -10.09 -6.80
CA ILE A 203 -0.88 -8.73 -7.33
C ILE A 203 -2.14 -8.52 -8.15
N TYR A 204 -2.93 -9.59 -8.33
CA TYR A 204 -4.11 -9.63 -9.18
C TYR A 204 -4.98 -10.85 -8.88
N LEU A 205 -6.20 -10.92 -9.43
CA LEU A 205 -6.98 -12.17 -9.44
C LEU A 205 -6.39 -13.18 -10.43
N TRP A 206 -6.45 -14.46 -10.09
CA TRP A 206 -5.83 -15.50 -10.91
C TRP A 206 -6.62 -15.79 -12.19
N ASP A 207 -7.95 -15.74 -12.13
CA ASP A 207 -8.82 -15.88 -13.30
C ASP A 207 -9.93 -14.82 -13.25
N ARG A 208 -9.54 -13.57 -13.50
CA ARG A 208 -10.47 -12.44 -13.52
C ARG A 208 -11.52 -12.60 -14.61
N ILE A 209 -12.78 -12.36 -14.26
CA ILE A 209 -13.88 -12.21 -15.21
C ILE A 209 -13.84 -10.80 -15.81
N MET A 210 -13.80 -10.73 -17.13
CA MET A 210 -13.66 -9.47 -17.86
C MET A 210 -15.02 -8.81 -18.12
N HIS A 211 -15.00 -7.48 -18.27
CA HIS A 211 -16.19 -6.71 -18.63
C HIS A 211 -16.69 -7.10 -20.03
N GLY A 212 -18.00 -7.36 -20.17
CA GLY A 212 -18.66 -7.57 -21.46
C GLY A 212 -20.04 -8.18 -21.33
N SER A 213 -20.66 -8.50 -22.47
CA SER A 213 -22.02 -9.05 -22.55
C SER A 213 -22.10 -10.48 -23.11
N GLY A 214 -20.97 -11.07 -23.50
CA GLY A 214 -20.91 -12.46 -24.00
C GLY A 214 -20.82 -13.50 -22.89
N ASP A 215 -20.90 -14.78 -23.28
CA ASP A 215 -20.69 -15.89 -22.35
C ASP A 215 -19.31 -15.82 -21.70
N GLY A 216 -19.27 -16.05 -20.39
CA GLY A 216 -18.04 -15.90 -19.60
C GLY A 216 -17.59 -14.45 -19.39
N LEU A 217 -18.42 -13.45 -19.69
CA LEU A 217 -18.17 -12.05 -19.39
C LEU A 217 -19.27 -11.49 -18.48
N LEU A 218 -18.94 -10.48 -17.67
CA LEU A 218 -19.92 -9.80 -16.82
C LEU A 218 -20.00 -8.33 -17.21
N ALA A 219 -21.20 -7.78 -17.29
CA ALA A 219 -21.38 -6.34 -17.46
C ALA A 219 -21.12 -5.67 -16.11
N HIS A 220 -19.91 -5.13 -15.95
CA HIS A 220 -19.51 -4.39 -14.74
C HIS A 220 -20.21 -3.03 -14.73
N GLY A 221 -20.99 -2.75 -13.69
CA GLY A 221 -21.59 -1.43 -13.48
C GLY A 221 -20.63 -0.45 -12.82
N THR A 222 -21.16 0.73 -12.53
CA THR A 222 -20.42 1.84 -11.93
C THR A 222 -19.98 1.51 -10.51
N VAL A 223 -18.73 1.85 -10.18
CA VAL A 223 -18.24 1.81 -8.80
C VAL A 223 -18.82 2.98 -8.03
N SER A 224 -19.27 2.73 -6.80
CA SER A 224 -19.62 3.79 -5.86
C SER A 224 -18.79 3.69 -4.59
N VAL A 225 -18.44 4.84 -4.02
CA VAL A 225 -17.75 4.95 -2.74
C VAL A 225 -18.59 5.78 -1.79
N SER A 226 -19.00 5.19 -0.66
CA SER A 226 -19.84 5.88 0.32
C SER A 226 -19.11 7.07 0.96
N PRO A 227 -19.82 8.02 1.57
CA PRO A 227 -19.23 8.95 2.53
C PRO A 227 -18.51 8.19 3.66
N LEU A 228 -17.52 8.85 4.27
CA LEU A 228 -16.88 8.36 5.49
C LEU A 228 -17.82 8.60 6.66
N THR A 229 -18.15 7.55 7.40
CA THR A 229 -18.87 7.64 8.67
C THR A 229 -17.90 7.40 9.80
N THR A 230 -17.90 8.27 10.80
CA THR A 230 -17.06 8.12 12.00
C THR A 230 -17.93 8.16 13.24
N ASP A 231 -17.73 7.18 14.10
CA ASP A 231 -18.17 7.18 15.47
C ASP A 231 -16.94 7.12 16.40
N LYS A 232 -17.17 6.98 17.71
CA LYS A 232 -16.10 7.13 18.69
C LYS A 232 -14.94 6.11 18.50
N PRO A 233 -15.19 4.79 18.37
CA PRO A 233 -14.11 3.83 18.16
C PRO A 233 -13.80 3.55 16.69
N THR A 234 -14.66 3.93 15.73
CA THR A 234 -14.51 3.50 14.33
C THR A 234 -14.67 4.59 13.28
N SER A 235 -13.96 4.45 12.16
CA SER A 235 -14.20 5.19 10.92
C SER A 235 -14.33 4.20 9.77
N ARG A 236 -15.38 4.32 8.96
CA ARG A 236 -15.66 3.36 7.88
C ARG A 236 -16.25 3.99 6.62
N PHE A 237 -16.03 3.34 5.49
CA PHE A 237 -16.71 3.61 4.22
C PHE A 237 -16.82 2.32 3.39
N THR A 238 -17.72 2.33 2.41
CA THR A 238 -18.00 1.16 1.56
C THR A 238 -17.66 1.47 0.10
N ILE A 239 -17.06 0.50 -0.59
CA ILE A 239 -16.88 0.47 -2.05
C ILE A 239 -17.81 -0.59 -2.60
N SER A 240 -18.66 -0.22 -3.55
CA SER A 240 -19.67 -1.11 -4.13
C SER A 240 -19.56 -1.17 -5.64
N GLN A 241 -19.75 -2.36 -6.20
CA GLN A 241 -19.87 -2.53 -7.66
C GLN A 241 -20.82 -3.69 -8.03
N PRO A 242 -21.75 -3.47 -8.99
CA PRO A 242 -22.58 -4.53 -9.52
C PRO A 242 -21.96 -5.18 -10.77
N PHE A 243 -22.29 -6.46 -10.99
CA PHE A 243 -21.84 -7.33 -12.07
C PHE A 243 -23.05 -8.10 -12.62
N THR A 244 -23.47 -7.79 -13.84
CA THR A 244 -24.65 -8.41 -14.46
C THR A 244 -24.23 -9.47 -15.48
N ASN A 245 -24.80 -10.67 -15.38
CA ASN A 245 -24.63 -11.71 -16.40
C ASN A 245 -25.61 -11.48 -17.56
N ALA A 246 -25.14 -10.86 -18.64
CA ALA A 246 -25.91 -10.62 -19.86
C ALA A 246 -25.73 -11.71 -20.93
N GLY A 247 -25.00 -12.78 -20.62
CA GLY A 247 -24.76 -13.91 -21.52
C GLY A 247 -25.94 -14.87 -21.61
N THR A 248 -25.66 -16.10 -22.02
CA THR A 248 -26.64 -17.18 -22.21
C THR A 248 -26.43 -18.36 -21.26
N THR A 249 -25.30 -18.41 -20.56
CA THR A 249 -24.99 -19.41 -19.53
C THR A 249 -24.75 -18.75 -18.16
N PRO A 250 -25.05 -19.43 -17.03
CA PRO A 250 -24.61 -18.99 -15.71
C PRO A 250 -23.07 -18.81 -15.63
N ILE A 251 -22.62 -17.94 -14.73
CA ILE A 251 -21.21 -17.68 -14.46
C ILE A 251 -20.95 -17.86 -12.97
N ASP A 252 -19.99 -18.70 -12.62
CA ASP A 252 -19.58 -18.90 -11.22
C ASP A 252 -18.43 -17.95 -10.85
N VAL A 253 -18.55 -17.32 -9.68
CA VAL A 253 -17.54 -16.48 -9.05
C VAL A 253 -16.96 -17.23 -7.85
N ASN A 254 -15.63 -17.37 -7.83
CA ASN A 254 -14.88 -18.06 -6.76
C ASN A 254 -13.88 -17.15 -6.05
N GLU A 255 -13.52 -16.02 -6.65
CA GLU A 255 -12.66 -15.03 -6.02
C GLU A 255 -13.19 -13.62 -6.29
N ILE A 256 -12.94 -12.74 -5.34
CA ILE A 256 -13.30 -11.33 -5.39
C ILE A 256 -12.14 -10.51 -4.84
N GLY A 257 -12.10 -9.22 -5.14
CA GLY A 257 -11.05 -8.36 -4.63
C GLY A 257 -11.26 -6.89 -4.94
N ILE A 258 -10.30 -6.08 -4.51
CA ILE A 258 -10.22 -4.66 -4.84
C ILE A 258 -8.91 -4.45 -5.60
N SER A 259 -8.99 -3.75 -6.73
CA SER A 259 -7.81 -3.30 -7.47
C SER A 259 -7.77 -1.79 -7.62
N CYS A 260 -6.59 -1.20 -7.61
CA CYS A 260 -6.39 0.22 -7.92
C CYS A 260 -6.04 0.40 -9.40
N SER A 261 -6.62 1.38 -10.10
CA SER A 261 -6.35 1.58 -11.53
C SER A 261 -5.00 2.25 -11.76
N PHE A 262 -4.33 1.89 -12.87
CA PHE A 262 -3.45 2.84 -13.56
C PHE A 262 -4.34 3.68 -14.48
N ALA A 263 -4.25 5.00 -14.38
CA ALA A 263 -4.92 6.04 -15.20
C ALA A 263 -5.86 5.57 -16.35
N ASP A 264 -7.09 6.04 -16.29
CA ASP A 264 -8.19 5.72 -17.20
C ASP A 264 -7.96 6.34 -18.60
N ASN A 265 -7.37 5.57 -19.52
CA ASN A 265 -7.26 5.97 -20.93
C ASN A 265 -8.45 5.44 -21.75
N GLY A 266 -9.65 5.30 -21.15
CA GLY A 266 -10.89 4.93 -21.86
C GLY A 266 -10.90 3.51 -22.47
N TYR A 267 -9.83 2.75 -22.28
CA TYR A 267 -9.63 1.39 -22.80
C TYR A 267 -9.09 0.40 -21.78
N SER A 268 -8.74 0.82 -20.55
CA SER A 268 -8.08 -0.03 -19.56
C SER A 268 -9.09 -0.65 -18.59
N ASN A 269 -9.59 -1.83 -18.97
CA ASN A 269 -10.36 -2.77 -18.14
C ASN A 269 -9.58 -3.18 -16.86
N GLY A 270 -9.52 -2.32 -15.85
CA GLY A 270 -8.94 -2.57 -14.53
C GLY A 270 -7.53 -3.15 -14.58
N GLN A 271 -6.61 -2.52 -15.32
CA GLN A 271 -5.23 -2.97 -15.48
C GLN A 271 -4.38 -2.80 -14.20
N GLY A 272 -4.99 -2.83 -13.03
CA GLY A 272 -4.45 -2.42 -11.73
C GLY A 272 -3.73 -3.49 -10.92
N TYR A 273 -3.20 -3.09 -9.76
CA TYR A 273 -2.80 -4.04 -8.72
C TYR A 273 -4.01 -4.37 -7.84
N ALA A 274 -4.27 -5.65 -7.59
CA ALA A 274 -5.13 -6.05 -6.49
C ALA A 274 -4.44 -5.64 -5.18
N ILE A 275 -5.17 -5.00 -4.29
CA ILE A 275 -4.76 -4.65 -2.92
C ILE A 275 -5.49 -5.50 -1.87
N VAL A 276 -6.58 -6.14 -2.31
CA VAL A 276 -7.38 -7.10 -1.56
C VAL A 276 -7.73 -8.23 -2.50
N ARG A 277 -7.69 -9.46 -2.00
CA ARG A 277 -8.19 -10.65 -2.70
C ARG A 277 -8.79 -11.61 -1.68
N ASP A 278 -9.95 -12.13 -1.97
CA ASP A 278 -10.62 -13.16 -1.18
C ASP A 278 -11.03 -14.31 -2.09
N THR A 279 -10.80 -15.53 -1.62
CA THR A 279 -11.38 -16.73 -2.20
C THR A 279 -12.66 -17.06 -1.44
N LEU A 280 -13.75 -17.29 -2.15
CA LEU A 280 -15.03 -17.67 -1.57
C LEU A 280 -14.97 -19.15 -1.16
N ASP A 281 -15.39 -19.45 0.07
CA ASP A 281 -15.48 -20.83 0.56
C ASP A 281 -16.52 -21.64 -0.27
N THR A 282 -17.55 -20.96 -0.80
CA THR A 282 -18.56 -21.51 -1.70
C THR A 282 -18.67 -20.64 -2.96
N PRO A 283 -18.61 -21.22 -4.17
CA PRO A 283 -18.86 -20.49 -5.42
C PRO A 283 -20.21 -19.78 -5.42
N VAL A 284 -20.26 -18.55 -5.93
CA VAL A 284 -21.50 -17.83 -6.19
C VAL A 284 -21.83 -17.90 -7.67
N SER A 285 -22.90 -18.63 -8.01
CA SER A 285 -23.40 -18.68 -9.38
C SER A 285 -24.28 -17.46 -9.68
N ILE A 286 -24.00 -16.78 -10.79
CA ILE A 286 -24.78 -15.66 -11.32
C ILE A 286 -25.61 -16.18 -12.50
N PRO A 287 -26.91 -16.43 -12.33
CA PRO A 287 -27.76 -16.85 -13.44
C PRO A 287 -27.87 -15.79 -14.53
N VAL A 288 -28.30 -16.20 -15.71
CA VAL A 288 -28.53 -15.28 -16.83
C VAL A 288 -29.55 -14.20 -16.46
N GLY A 289 -29.24 -12.96 -16.79
CA GLY A 289 -30.06 -11.78 -16.50
C GLY A 289 -30.01 -11.30 -15.04
N LYS A 290 -29.22 -11.96 -14.18
CA LYS A 290 -29.09 -11.62 -12.75
C LYS A 290 -27.88 -10.75 -12.49
N THR A 291 -27.92 -10.02 -11.38
CA THR A 291 -26.86 -9.10 -10.97
C THR A 291 -26.29 -9.49 -9.61
N LEU A 292 -24.99 -9.72 -9.57
CA LEU A 292 -24.20 -9.82 -8.35
C LEU A 292 -23.74 -8.42 -7.94
N SER A 293 -23.99 -7.99 -6.71
CA SER A 293 -23.39 -6.77 -6.15
C SER A 293 -22.41 -7.15 -5.06
N VAL A 294 -21.23 -6.56 -5.08
CA VAL A 294 -20.17 -6.80 -4.11
C VAL A 294 -19.87 -5.49 -3.40
N ASP A 295 -19.98 -5.51 -2.07
CA ASP A 295 -19.76 -4.37 -1.18
C ASP A 295 -18.59 -4.67 -0.25
N TYR A 296 -17.51 -3.90 -0.38
CA TYR A 296 -16.37 -3.93 0.54
C TYR A 296 -16.44 -2.76 1.52
N GLU A 297 -16.64 -3.05 2.81
CA GLU A 297 -16.60 -2.07 3.89
C GLU A 297 -15.21 -2.04 4.53
N LEU A 298 -14.48 -0.95 4.29
CA LEU A 298 -13.23 -0.67 4.96
C LEU A 298 -13.52 0.02 6.29
N ILE A 299 -12.89 -0.44 7.36
CA ILE A 299 -13.11 0.06 8.70
C ILE A 299 -11.81 0.11 9.49
N VAL A 300 -11.54 1.26 10.12
CA VAL A 300 -10.50 1.36 11.15
C VAL A 300 -11.14 1.33 12.51
N ARG A 301 -10.51 0.61 13.45
CA ARG A 301 -10.88 0.54 14.86
C ARG A 301 -9.66 0.76 15.76
N LEU A 302 -9.85 1.52 16.83
CA LEU A 302 -8.87 1.63 17.91
C LEU A 302 -8.81 0.33 18.72
N SER A 303 -7.65 0.06 19.33
CA SER A 303 -7.41 -1.18 20.08
C SER A 303 -6.56 -0.92 21.33
N PRO A 304 -7.01 -1.31 22.54
CA PRO A 304 -8.39 -1.73 22.86
C PRO A 304 -9.38 -0.59 22.59
N ASP A 305 -10.67 -0.87 22.41
CA ASP A 305 -11.69 0.15 22.11
C ASP A 305 -12.24 0.89 23.35
N THR A 306 -11.65 0.62 24.51
CA THR A 306 -12.01 1.20 25.81
C THR A 306 -11.29 2.54 26.05
N GLN A 307 -11.80 3.32 27.00
CA GLN A 307 -11.47 4.74 27.16
C GLN A 307 -10.60 5.05 28.38
N ASP A 308 -9.98 4.04 28.98
CA ASP A 308 -9.16 4.20 30.16
C ASP A 308 -7.81 3.49 29.97
N THR A 309 -6.78 4.27 29.67
CA THR A 309 -5.41 3.78 29.49
C THR A 309 -4.73 3.38 30.79
N ASP A 310 -5.22 3.88 31.94
CA ASP A 310 -4.72 3.49 33.25
C ASP A 310 -5.29 2.12 33.67
N THR A 311 -6.52 1.80 33.25
CA THR A 311 -7.19 0.52 33.52
C THR A 311 -6.88 -0.56 32.48
N ASP A 312 -6.93 -0.22 31.18
CA ASP A 312 -6.88 -1.20 30.08
C ASP A 312 -5.56 -1.19 29.29
N GLY A 313 -4.64 -0.31 29.67
CA GLY A 313 -3.30 -0.22 29.08
C GLY A 313 -3.25 0.59 27.78
N THR A 314 -2.23 0.30 26.96
CA THR A 314 -1.93 1.08 25.75
C THR A 314 -3.04 0.98 24.70
N ASN A 315 -3.55 2.14 24.26
CA ASN A 315 -4.60 2.26 23.25
C ASN A 315 -4.07 2.93 21.98
N SER A 316 -4.26 2.26 20.84
CA SER A 316 -3.61 2.61 19.57
C SER A 316 -4.51 2.38 18.35
N GLY A 317 -4.26 3.14 17.29
CA GLY A 317 -4.80 2.84 15.97
C GLY A 317 -4.56 3.94 14.94
N PHE A 318 -4.93 3.63 13.70
CA PHE A 318 -5.13 4.66 12.68
C PHE A 318 -6.33 5.55 13.05
N LEU A 319 -6.35 6.79 12.58
CA LEU A 319 -7.41 7.75 12.89
C LEU A 319 -8.31 8.01 11.68
N GLN A 320 -9.39 8.78 11.90
CA GLN A 320 -10.31 9.21 10.85
C GLN A 320 -9.57 9.90 9.70
N MET A 321 -8.55 10.70 10.00
CA MET A 321 -7.78 11.40 8.98
C MET A 321 -7.10 10.41 8.02
N PHE A 322 -6.51 9.34 8.54
CA PHE A 322 -5.96 8.27 7.70
C PHE A 322 -7.06 7.63 6.82
N MET A 323 -8.21 7.31 7.40
CA MET A 323 -9.32 6.72 6.63
C MET A 323 -9.90 7.64 5.56
N ASN A 324 -10.00 8.94 5.85
CA ASN A 324 -10.41 9.93 4.86
C ASN A 324 -9.44 9.96 3.68
N ARG A 325 -8.14 9.78 3.93
CA ARG A 325 -7.12 9.73 2.89
C ARG A 325 -7.24 8.46 2.04
N ILE A 326 -7.41 7.30 2.67
CA ILE A 326 -7.67 6.04 1.96
C ILE A 326 -8.95 6.15 1.09
N ARG A 327 -10.03 6.72 1.63
CA ARG A 327 -11.27 6.95 0.88
C ARG A 327 -11.06 7.85 -0.35
N LEU A 328 -10.27 8.92 -0.23
CA LEU A 328 -9.98 9.80 -1.36
C LEU A 328 -9.22 9.05 -2.47
N LEU A 329 -8.31 8.15 -2.13
CA LEU A 329 -7.65 7.30 -3.13
C LEU A 329 -8.65 6.36 -3.82
N ALA A 330 -9.57 5.77 -3.04
CA ALA A 330 -10.60 4.91 -3.60
C ALA A 330 -11.53 5.65 -4.59
N ASN A 331 -11.79 6.95 -4.38
CA ASN A 331 -12.83 7.71 -5.07
C ASN A 331 -12.33 8.84 -6.01
N SER A 332 -11.03 9.01 -6.25
CA SER A 332 -10.56 10.14 -7.07
C SER A 332 -9.89 9.73 -8.36
N ASP A 333 -10.35 10.35 -9.45
CA ASP A 333 -9.61 10.49 -10.71
C ASP A 333 -8.55 11.61 -10.66
N ASN A 334 -8.25 12.16 -9.47
CA ASN A 334 -7.48 13.38 -9.36
C ASN A 334 -5.98 13.10 -9.31
N TYR A 335 -5.36 13.39 -10.44
CA TYR A 335 -3.97 13.17 -10.83
C TYR A 335 -2.90 13.94 -10.01
N GLY A 336 -3.23 14.47 -8.84
CA GLY A 336 -2.45 15.53 -8.18
C GLY A 336 -1.87 15.26 -6.79
N TYR A 337 -2.06 14.09 -6.17
CA TYR A 337 -1.69 13.93 -4.76
C TYR A 337 -0.22 13.56 -4.54
N ALA A 338 0.67 14.45 -4.94
CA ALA A 338 2.10 14.16 -5.03
C ALA A 338 2.82 13.95 -3.68
N ASN A 339 2.20 14.37 -2.57
CA ASN A 339 2.71 14.26 -1.20
C ASN A 339 1.74 13.59 -0.21
N PHE A 340 0.79 12.82 -0.70
CA PHE A 340 -0.26 12.24 0.12
C PHE A 340 0.27 11.24 1.15
N LEU A 341 -0.14 11.39 2.42
CA LEU A 341 0.30 10.58 3.57
C LEU A 341 1.81 10.63 3.85
N ASN A 342 2.56 11.54 3.22
CA ASN A 342 4.01 11.57 3.36
C ASN A 342 4.45 11.83 4.81
N CYS A 343 5.12 10.85 5.41
CA CYS A 343 5.69 10.86 6.75
C CYS A 343 7.20 11.20 6.76
N ALA A 344 7.86 11.11 5.61
CA ALA A 344 9.28 11.40 5.49
C ALA A 344 9.52 12.72 4.73
N SER A 345 10.21 13.61 5.40
CA SER A 345 10.75 14.83 4.82
C SER A 345 12.26 14.62 4.73
N SER A 346 12.69 14.12 3.58
CA SER A 346 14.07 13.78 3.20
C SER A 346 14.56 12.37 3.61
N PRO A 347 15.20 11.62 2.69
CA PRO A 347 16.07 10.52 3.06
C PRO A 347 17.35 11.08 3.71
N GLY A 348 17.86 10.42 4.75
CA GLY A 348 18.99 10.90 5.55
C GLY A 348 20.11 11.60 4.77
N LEU A 349 20.53 12.76 5.28
CA LEU A 349 21.82 13.43 5.07
C LEU A 349 22.29 13.76 3.63
N GLY A 350 21.59 13.41 2.56
CA GLY A 350 22.16 13.46 1.20
C GLY A 350 21.58 14.46 0.18
N HIS A 351 20.29 14.82 0.25
CA HIS A 351 19.65 15.58 -0.84
C HIS A 351 18.60 16.59 -0.34
N MET A 352 19.06 17.62 0.37
CA MET A 352 18.23 18.73 0.89
C MET A 352 18.30 20.02 0.05
N VAL A 353 18.80 19.98 -1.18
CA VAL A 353 19.11 21.23 -1.89
C VAL A 353 17.86 21.95 -2.46
N ASP A 354 16.74 21.26 -2.69
CA ASP A 354 15.63 21.85 -3.47
C ASP A 354 14.29 22.04 -2.73
N ASN A 355 14.19 21.78 -1.42
CA ASN A 355 12.93 22.00 -0.70
C ASN A 355 13.14 22.64 0.68
N SER A 356 13.72 23.84 0.68
CA SER A 356 14.04 24.68 1.84
C SER A 356 12.84 25.08 2.74
N GLY A 357 11.63 24.60 2.44
CA GLY A 357 10.41 24.85 3.22
C GLY A 357 9.90 23.67 4.05
N LEU A 358 10.50 22.47 3.93
CA LEU A 358 10.09 21.32 4.74
C LEU A 358 10.73 21.40 6.13
N ASN A 359 9.94 21.60 7.19
CA ASN A 359 10.42 21.40 8.57
C ASN A 359 10.28 19.90 8.93
N PRO A 360 11.37 19.11 8.95
CA PRO A 360 11.25 17.66 9.04
C PRO A 360 10.71 17.16 10.38
N SER A 361 10.80 18.00 11.40
CA SER A 361 10.28 17.71 12.73
C SER A 361 8.75 17.62 12.79
N LEU A 362 8.03 18.13 11.77
CA LEU A 362 6.57 18.15 11.70
C LEU A 362 5.93 16.86 11.16
N PHE A 363 6.70 16.02 10.46
CA PHE A 363 6.22 14.77 9.86
C PHE A 363 6.83 13.56 10.56
N GLY A 364 6.36 12.36 10.28
CA GLY A 364 6.87 11.12 10.86
C GLY A 364 6.43 10.95 12.30
N ILE A 365 7.29 10.37 13.14
CA ILE A 365 6.92 10.10 14.53
C ILE A 365 7.08 11.36 15.38
N LYS A 366 6.12 11.63 16.25
CA LYS A 366 6.23 12.60 17.35
C LYS A 366 5.88 11.91 18.67
N LEU A 367 6.41 12.45 19.76
CA LEU A 367 6.19 11.97 21.12
C LEU A 367 5.46 13.06 21.91
N GLY A 368 4.61 12.67 22.86
CA GLY A 368 3.86 13.59 23.72
C GLY A 368 3.83 13.14 25.18
N ASP A 369 3.25 13.99 26.03
CA ASP A 369 3.19 13.83 27.49
C ASP A 369 1.77 13.52 28.00
N ASN A 370 0.81 13.32 27.09
CA ASN A 370 -0.57 13.01 27.45
C ASN A 370 -0.85 11.51 27.33
N ASN A 371 -1.48 10.93 28.35
CA ASN A 371 -1.89 9.52 28.37
C ASN A 371 -3.40 9.34 28.13
N GLN A 372 -4.18 10.39 27.88
CA GLN A 372 -5.61 10.27 27.58
C GLN A 372 -5.84 9.34 26.39
N PHE A 373 -6.93 8.57 26.47
CA PHE A 373 -7.34 7.63 25.43
C PHE A 373 -7.37 8.27 24.04
N THR A 374 -7.12 7.45 23.01
CA THR A 374 -7.19 7.88 21.61
C THR A 374 -8.64 7.97 21.17
N SER A 375 -8.97 9.02 20.42
CA SER A 375 -10.24 9.15 19.68
C SER A 375 -9.98 9.11 18.19
N MET A 376 -10.91 8.54 17.41
CA MET A 376 -10.84 8.55 15.94
C MET A 376 -10.73 9.97 15.37
N THR A 377 -11.25 10.97 16.10
CA THR A 377 -11.27 12.38 15.71
C THR A 377 -10.08 13.19 16.22
N ASP A 378 -9.08 12.56 16.85
CA ASP A 378 -7.90 13.28 17.35
C ASP A 378 -7.12 13.90 16.17
N GLU A 379 -6.82 15.19 16.28
CA GLU A 379 -6.06 15.93 15.26
C GLU A 379 -4.62 16.23 15.70
N LYS A 380 -4.33 16.07 17.00
CA LYS A 380 -3.07 16.45 17.65
C LYS A 380 -2.70 15.47 18.75
N LEU A 381 -1.40 15.41 19.06
CA LEU A 381 -0.92 14.95 20.36
C LEU A 381 -1.14 16.04 21.42
N ASN A 382 -1.04 15.66 22.69
CA ASN A 382 -1.25 16.52 23.85
C ASN A 382 -2.61 17.22 23.79
N ILE A 383 -3.72 16.47 23.67
CA ILE A 383 -5.06 17.05 23.40
C ILE A 383 -5.52 18.14 24.39
N ASN A 384 -4.99 18.18 25.61
CA ASN A 384 -5.25 19.21 26.62
C ASN A 384 -4.48 20.52 26.40
N ASP A 385 -3.45 20.51 25.54
CA ASP A 385 -2.60 21.64 25.20
C ASP A 385 -2.65 21.88 23.68
N ILE A 386 -3.62 22.68 23.27
CA ILE A 386 -3.86 22.99 21.86
C ILE A 386 -2.70 23.74 21.18
N THR A 387 -1.75 24.26 21.95
CA THR A 387 -0.63 25.06 21.46
C THR A 387 0.54 24.20 21.00
N ARG A 388 0.61 22.96 21.48
CA ARG A 388 1.63 21.97 21.11
C ARG A 388 1.01 20.81 20.35
N ASN A 389 1.87 20.02 19.74
CA ASN A 389 1.47 18.84 18.99
C ASN A 389 2.57 17.79 19.12
N GLY A 390 2.77 17.29 20.33
CA GLY A 390 3.96 16.59 20.79
C GLY A 390 4.97 17.55 21.42
N PHE A 391 6.07 16.99 21.91
CA PHE A 391 7.26 17.77 22.26
C PHE A 391 7.76 18.54 21.03
N ASP A 392 8.18 19.77 21.28
CA ASP A 392 8.75 20.63 20.24
C ASP A 392 10.17 20.18 19.90
N HIS A 393 10.57 20.45 18.65
CA HIS A 393 11.95 20.24 18.24
C HIS A 393 12.86 21.31 18.84
N GLY A 394 13.87 20.88 19.59
CA GLY A 394 14.88 21.80 20.12
C GLY A 394 15.82 21.14 21.11
N ASP A 395 16.52 21.97 21.88
CA ASP A 395 17.56 21.58 22.83
C ASP A 395 17.32 22.08 24.27
N GLN A 396 16.16 22.70 24.52
CA GLN A 396 15.76 23.20 25.84
C GLN A 396 15.00 22.15 26.66
N ASP A 397 14.83 22.40 27.95
CA ASP A 397 13.99 21.58 28.82
C ASP A 397 12.55 21.51 28.29
N GLY A 398 11.98 20.30 28.25
CA GLY A 398 10.64 20.05 27.70
C GLY A 398 10.59 19.98 26.17
N GLN A 399 11.75 19.99 25.49
CA GLN A 399 11.88 19.77 24.05
C GLN A 399 12.66 18.49 23.76
N LEU A 400 12.51 17.96 22.55
CA LEU A 400 13.30 16.82 22.06
C LEU A 400 13.96 17.17 20.73
N TYR A 401 15.21 16.78 20.56
CA TYR A 401 15.87 16.89 19.27
C TYR A 401 15.42 15.73 18.37
N HIS A 402 14.78 16.05 17.25
CA HIS A 402 14.21 15.08 16.31
C HIS A 402 15.22 14.82 15.18
N TYR A 403 15.72 13.60 15.08
CA TYR A 403 16.48 13.15 13.92
C TYR A 403 15.51 12.69 12.82
N GLY A 404 15.93 12.70 11.55
CA GLY A 404 15.06 12.42 10.40
C GLY A 404 14.20 11.14 10.51
N THR A 405 13.18 11.04 9.67
CA THR A 405 12.34 9.83 9.58
C THR A 405 12.96 8.85 8.61
N ASP A 406 13.16 7.61 9.04
CA ASP A 406 13.51 6.48 8.18
C ASP A 406 12.26 5.62 7.92
N ILE A 407 12.07 5.18 6.68
CA ILE A 407 10.98 4.26 6.33
C ILE A 407 11.59 3.07 5.62
N SER A 408 11.49 1.89 6.23
CA SER A 408 12.06 0.68 5.66
C SER A 408 11.34 0.27 4.38
N LEU A 409 12.03 -0.56 3.59
CA LEU A 409 11.36 -1.33 2.54
C LEU A 409 10.36 -2.31 3.17
N VAL A 410 9.42 -2.78 2.34
CA VAL A 410 8.50 -3.82 2.71
C VAL A 410 9.23 -5.17 2.75
N ASN A 411 9.09 -5.86 3.86
CA ASN A 411 9.56 -7.22 4.09
C ASN A 411 8.39 -8.20 4.04
N TYR A 412 8.54 -9.27 3.27
CA TYR A 412 7.55 -10.34 3.13
C TYR A 412 7.90 -11.52 4.04
N ASP A 413 6.87 -12.04 4.71
CA ASP A 413 6.90 -13.27 5.50
C ASP A 413 5.84 -14.20 4.91
N PHE A 414 6.27 -15.07 3.99
CA PHE A 414 5.41 -16.02 3.29
C PHE A 414 4.84 -17.11 4.21
N GLN A 415 5.55 -17.46 5.28
CA GLN A 415 5.08 -18.46 6.23
C GLN A 415 3.88 -17.93 7.02
N SER A 416 3.90 -16.64 7.38
CA SER A 416 2.81 -15.97 8.08
C SER A 416 1.83 -15.25 7.15
N ASN A 417 1.99 -15.38 5.82
CA ASN A 417 1.23 -14.68 4.79
C ASN A 417 1.13 -13.16 5.02
N LYS A 418 2.28 -12.51 5.24
CA LYS A 418 2.34 -11.17 5.85
C LYS A 418 3.38 -10.26 5.21
N ALA A 419 3.07 -8.98 5.09
CA ALA A 419 3.98 -7.94 4.64
C ALA A 419 4.16 -6.87 5.71
N THR A 420 5.38 -6.41 5.94
CA THR A 420 5.71 -5.47 7.02
C THR A 420 6.62 -4.37 6.54
N PHE A 421 6.42 -3.14 7.03
CA PHE A 421 7.42 -2.08 6.93
C PHE A 421 7.37 -1.22 8.18
N SER A 422 8.41 -0.43 8.41
CA SER A 422 8.56 0.37 9.61
C SER A 422 8.79 1.83 9.27
N ILE A 423 8.18 2.73 10.04
CA ILE A 423 8.52 4.15 10.11
C ILE A 423 9.29 4.34 11.42
N LYS A 424 10.48 4.92 11.36
CA LYS A 424 11.40 5.05 12.50
C LYS A 424 11.87 6.48 12.65
N ARG A 425 12.10 6.89 13.89
CA ARG A 425 12.74 8.16 14.23
C ARG A 425 13.60 8.01 15.47
N ILE A 426 14.71 8.75 15.52
CA ILE A 426 15.55 8.88 16.72
C ILE A 426 15.24 10.23 17.37
N PHE A 427 15.18 10.22 18.70
CA PHE A 427 15.01 11.38 19.56
C PHE A 427 16.18 11.47 20.53
N GLU A 428 16.58 12.69 20.86
CA GLU A 428 17.56 12.96 21.90
C GLU A 428 17.04 14.05 22.82
N ASN A 429 17.16 13.87 24.13
CA ASN A 429 16.92 14.93 25.10
C ASN A 429 18.22 15.70 25.34
N LYS A 430 18.35 16.89 24.74
CA LYS A 430 19.52 17.77 24.94
C LYS A 430 19.35 18.76 26.10
N GLY A 431 18.18 18.78 26.72
CA GLY A 431 17.91 19.58 27.91
C GLY A 431 18.65 19.05 29.13
N SER A 432 18.45 19.74 30.24
CA SER A 432 18.96 19.39 31.57
C SER A 432 17.96 18.58 32.41
N VAL A 433 16.69 18.56 32.03
CA VAL A 433 15.60 17.85 32.72
C VAL A 433 15.12 16.64 31.93
N ALA A 434 14.84 15.55 32.63
CA ALA A 434 14.29 14.34 32.02
C ALA A 434 12.88 14.57 31.45
N THR A 435 12.55 13.89 30.35
CA THR A 435 11.27 14.05 29.65
C THR A 435 10.48 12.73 29.68
N ASP A 436 9.27 12.75 30.25
CA ASP A 436 8.38 11.60 30.33
C ASP A 436 7.47 11.52 29.09
N VAL A 437 7.57 10.41 28.36
CA VAL A 437 6.78 10.13 27.17
C VAL A 437 5.59 9.24 27.52
N LYS A 438 4.41 9.70 27.15
CA LYS A 438 3.13 9.01 27.42
C LYS A 438 2.28 8.75 26.19
N GLU A 439 2.67 9.28 25.04
CA GLU A 439 2.02 8.98 23.78
C GLU A 439 2.98 9.11 22.60
N ILE A 440 2.58 8.46 21.52
CA ILE A 440 3.31 8.41 20.26
C ILE A 440 2.29 8.72 19.15
N GLY A 441 2.69 9.54 18.18
CA GLY A 441 1.87 9.90 17.03
C GLY A 441 2.62 9.75 15.73
N LEU A 442 1.92 9.30 14.69
CA LEU A 442 2.41 9.27 13.32
C LEU A 442 1.79 10.43 12.54
N PHE A 443 2.61 11.33 12.04
CA PHE A 443 2.22 12.49 11.26
C PHE A 443 2.58 12.29 9.79
N GLY A 444 1.63 12.61 8.92
CA GLY A 444 1.86 12.65 7.48
C GLY A 444 1.26 13.89 6.84
N ASN A 445 1.64 14.14 5.59
CA ASN A 445 1.12 15.26 4.83
C ASN A 445 -0.27 14.92 4.25
N ILE A 446 -1.25 15.76 4.56
CA ILE A 446 -2.62 15.62 4.09
C ILE A 446 -2.99 16.64 3.02
N ASN A 447 -2.00 17.35 2.49
CA ASN A 447 -2.22 18.31 1.42
C ASN A 447 -2.69 17.60 0.14
N THR A 448 -3.77 18.13 -0.45
CA THR A 448 -4.35 17.64 -1.71
C THR A 448 -3.86 18.42 -2.93
N SER A 449 -2.99 19.41 -2.73
CA SER A 449 -2.39 20.20 -3.80
C SER A 449 -1.43 19.36 -4.64
N THR A 450 -1.41 19.66 -5.94
CA THR A 450 -0.38 19.21 -6.89
C THR A 450 1.00 19.81 -6.60
N ASN A 451 1.07 20.83 -5.75
CA ASN A 451 2.32 21.48 -5.38
C ASN A 451 3.06 20.69 -4.30
N PHE A 452 4.25 20.21 -4.66
CA PHE A 452 5.15 19.47 -3.78
C PHE A 452 5.66 20.28 -2.56
N SER A 453 5.53 21.61 -2.56
CA SER A 453 5.95 22.46 -1.44
C SER A 453 4.82 22.71 -0.43
N ALA A 454 3.60 22.26 -0.71
CA ALA A 454 2.45 22.54 0.14
C ALA A 454 2.37 21.53 1.30
N LEU A 455 2.42 22.05 2.53
CA LEU A 455 2.49 21.25 3.76
C LEU A 455 1.24 21.40 4.59
N SER A 456 0.67 20.27 4.98
CA SER A 456 -0.40 20.19 5.95
C SER A 456 -0.16 18.93 6.79
N PRO A 457 0.70 19.00 7.83
CA PRO A 457 0.94 17.85 8.71
C PRO A 457 -0.33 17.54 9.48
N ALA A 458 -0.72 16.28 9.53
CA ALA A 458 -1.83 15.82 10.35
C ALA A 458 -1.54 14.46 10.96
N LEU A 459 -2.17 14.22 12.11
CA LEU A 459 -2.08 12.98 12.85
C LEU A 459 -2.82 11.87 12.08
N LEU A 460 -2.11 10.82 11.73
CA LEU A 460 -2.60 9.66 10.98
C LEU A 460 -2.86 8.46 11.88
N ALA A 461 -2.03 8.29 12.91
CA ALA A 461 -2.16 7.26 13.93
C ALA A 461 -1.69 7.83 15.27
N ARG A 462 -2.26 7.35 16.36
CA ARG A 462 -1.89 7.73 17.74
C ARG A 462 -1.87 6.48 18.61
N THR A 463 -0.95 6.49 19.57
CA THR A 463 -0.82 5.47 20.60
C THR A 463 -0.70 6.18 21.94
N ALA A 464 -1.75 6.12 22.76
CA ALA A 464 -1.71 6.54 24.16
C ALA A 464 -1.14 5.39 25.00
N LEU A 465 -0.03 5.62 25.68
CA LEU A 465 0.71 4.58 26.40
C LEU A 465 0.12 4.36 27.80
N GLY A 466 -0.21 3.11 28.10
CA GLY A 466 -0.54 2.69 29.46
C GLY A 466 0.67 2.83 30.39
N PRO A 467 0.47 2.90 31.72
CA PRO A 467 1.54 3.20 32.67
C PRO A 467 2.81 2.34 32.55
N ALA A 468 2.66 1.06 32.16
CA ALA A 468 3.79 0.14 31.99
C ALA A 468 4.62 0.38 30.71
N ASP A 469 4.03 1.03 29.70
CA ASP A 469 4.65 1.29 28.40
C ASP A 469 5.20 2.72 28.29
N GLN A 470 4.87 3.59 29.26
CA GLN A 470 5.43 4.93 29.37
C GLN A 470 6.94 4.86 29.62
N PHE A 471 7.67 5.88 29.15
CA PHE A 471 9.12 5.90 29.30
C PHE A 471 9.70 7.31 29.41
N THR A 472 10.78 7.41 30.17
CA THR A 472 11.56 8.64 30.30
C THR A 472 12.74 8.66 29.33
N ILE A 473 13.04 9.83 28.78
CA ILE A 473 14.28 10.13 28.06
C ILE A 473 15.13 11.06 28.94
N ASN A 474 16.24 10.55 29.46
CA ASN A 474 17.14 11.32 30.32
C ASN A 474 17.97 12.34 29.53
N PRO A 475 18.50 13.40 30.17
CA PRO A 475 19.48 14.29 29.54
C PRO A 475 20.64 13.54 28.87
N GLY A 476 20.90 13.86 27.61
CA GLY A 476 21.90 13.21 26.74
C GLY A 476 21.52 11.82 26.21
N GLU A 477 20.32 11.31 26.53
CA GLU A 477 19.89 9.98 26.10
C GLU A 477 19.30 10.01 24.68
N PHE A 478 19.63 8.97 23.89
CA PHE A 478 19.03 8.69 22.60
C PHE A 478 18.03 7.54 22.66
N VAL A 479 16.85 7.76 22.09
CA VAL A 479 15.79 6.75 21.94
C VAL A 479 15.36 6.67 20.49
N GLN A 480 15.29 5.46 19.94
CA GLN A 480 14.65 5.20 18.66
C GLN A 480 13.21 4.73 18.91
N VAL A 481 12.26 5.34 18.22
CA VAL A 481 10.84 4.95 18.26
C VAL A 481 10.40 4.56 16.86
N GLU A 482 9.57 3.51 16.76
CA GLU A 482 9.06 3.04 15.49
C GLU A 482 7.56 2.70 15.52
N TYR A 483 6.91 2.89 14.37
CA TYR A 483 5.67 2.23 14.01
C TYR A 483 5.98 1.12 13.01
N VAL A 484 5.57 -0.10 13.32
CA VAL A 484 5.59 -1.24 12.41
C VAL A 484 4.20 -1.43 11.83
N VAL A 485 4.06 -1.22 10.52
CA VAL A 485 2.83 -1.51 9.78
C VAL A 485 2.86 -2.97 9.36
N GLU A 486 1.88 -3.73 9.80
CA GLU A 486 1.74 -5.16 9.55
C GLU A 486 0.49 -5.42 8.71
N VAL A 487 0.67 -5.87 7.47
CA VAL A 487 -0.39 -6.20 6.53
C VAL A 487 -0.50 -7.71 6.43
N ILE A 488 -1.69 -8.24 6.72
CA ILE A 488 -1.97 -9.68 6.76
C ILE A 488 -2.84 -10.05 5.57
N ALA A 489 -2.40 -11.07 4.84
CA ALA A 489 -3.10 -11.70 3.74
C ALA A 489 -3.79 -13.00 4.19
#